data_AF-A0A6G3Z6Z4-F1
#
_entry.id   AF-A0A6G3Z6Z4-F1
#
_cell.length_a   1.000
_cell.length_b   1.000
_cell.length_c   1.000
_cell.angle_alpha   90.00
_cell.angle_beta   90.00
_cell.angle_gamma   90.00
#
_symmetry.space_group_name_H-M   'P 1'
#
loop_
_entity.id
_entity.type
_entity.pdbx_description
1 polymer ?
#
loop_
_entity_poly.entity_id
_entity_poly.type
_entity_poly.pdbx_seq_one_letter_code
_entity_poly.pdbx_strand_id
1 'polypeptide(L)'
;MPKTDLSQTELPTVSSSVIRLKPQQYIHVLDNNSGVTRLEIGPQTVTLSDQERLVLKPSPMIVVPPRHYCIVVNPVLWDEANQPQIDPYGQVRLRYGDEEIRFAQDPFPLYPGELLSGKVSPLEVVETNYALRLHALRDFVETPVEVSEAIEREDLATGIQRVAGDEWLFEGPATYIPRIEVEVVETLAATVIKPNQALRLRATKNCVDDQGRQRRAGEEWLVREEGAYLPRVDEEVVGVINAFVLTERKALHLRAKRTFEDSLRQQRRAGDEWLVTLDDSEIHIPDVYEEVLGEVEITTLNDRQWCVVLNPIDELGKPQLGRREVRQGLNSFFLHPGEVLEGGYTSD
;
A
#
# COMPACT_ATOMS: atom_id res chain seq x y z
N MET A 1 -62.60 42.15 -46.38
CA MET A 1 -63.47 41.21 -47.14
C MET A 1 -62.81 40.92 -48.48
N PRO A 2 -62.99 39.75 -49.08
CA PRO A 2 -62.72 38.36 -48.67
C PRO A 2 -61.56 37.81 -49.59
N LYS A 3 -61.05 36.57 -49.59
CA LYS A 3 -61.57 35.25 -49.28
C LYS A 3 -60.44 34.37 -48.72
N THR A 4 -60.83 33.67 -47.67
CA THR A 4 -60.45 32.33 -47.24
C THR A 4 -60.03 31.42 -48.39
N ASP A 5 -58.92 30.70 -48.23
CA ASP A 5 -58.83 29.33 -48.73
C ASP A 5 -58.41 28.40 -47.59
N LEU A 6 -59.31 27.48 -47.28
CA LEU A 6 -59.16 26.41 -46.31
C LEU A 6 -58.69 25.19 -47.12
N SER A 7 -57.39 25.01 -47.29
CA SER A 7 -56.84 23.73 -47.75
C SER A 7 -56.29 22.95 -46.57
N GLN A 8 -57.16 22.08 -46.07
CA GLN A 8 -56.90 20.69 -45.70
C GLN A 8 -55.56 20.37 -45.02
N THR A 9 -55.68 20.10 -43.72
CA THR A 9 -55.07 18.99 -42.99
C THR A 9 -54.21 18.03 -43.84
N GLU A 10 -52.89 18.14 -43.72
CA GLU A 10 -52.01 16.98 -43.80
C GLU A 10 -51.42 16.75 -42.41
N LEU A 11 -51.98 15.75 -41.72
CA LEU A 11 -51.29 15.11 -40.61
C LEU A 11 -50.02 14.47 -41.20
N PRO A 12 -48.82 14.74 -40.67
CA PRO A 12 -47.64 14.00 -41.10
C PRO A 12 -47.74 12.60 -40.49
N THR A 13 -48.33 11.66 -41.24
CA THR A 13 -48.28 10.24 -40.90
C THR A 13 -47.05 9.60 -41.55
N VAL A 14 -46.22 9.04 -40.66
CA VAL A 14 -45.31 7.91 -40.84
C VAL A 14 -44.06 8.15 -41.68
N SER A 15 -43.01 8.70 -41.05
CA SER A 15 -41.65 8.31 -41.43
C SER A 15 -41.29 7.04 -40.66
N SER A 16 -41.65 5.87 -41.21
CA SER A 16 -41.11 4.60 -40.74
C SER A 16 -39.60 4.62 -40.92
N SER A 17 -38.88 4.89 -39.84
CA SER A 17 -37.43 4.95 -39.88
C SER A 17 -36.88 3.52 -39.87
N VAL A 18 -36.38 3.10 -41.03
CA VAL A 18 -35.67 1.82 -41.19
C VAL A 18 -34.23 2.01 -40.73
N ILE A 19 -33.81 1.23 -39.74
CA ILE A 19 -32.47 1.29 -39.14
C ILE A 19 -31.74 -0.01 -39.44
N ARG A 20 -30.65 0.09 -40.21
CA ARG A 20 -29.77 -1.05 -40.48
C ARG A 20 -28.68 -1.16 -39.42
N LEU A 21 -28.73 -2.21 -38.60
CA LEU A 21 -27.70 -2.53 -37.62
C LEU A 21 -26.63 -3.41 -38.25
N LYS A 22 -25.38 -2.96 -38.20
CA LYS A 22 -24.22 -3.78 -38.60
C LYS A 22 -23.91 -4.82 -37.50
N PRO A 23 -23.08 -5.84 -37.79
CA PRO A 23 -22.54 -6.70 -36.73
C PRO A 23 -21.91 -5.88 -35.60
N GLN A 24 -22.07 -6.34 -34.35
CA GLN A 24 -21.57 -5.68 -33.13
C GLN A 24 -22.07 -4.24 -32.93
N GLN A 25 -23.24 -3.91 -33.50
CA GLN A 25 -23.95 -2.69 -33.15
C GLN A 25 -25.22 -3.02 -32.37
N TYR A 26 -25.64 -2.10 -31.53
CA TYR A 26 -26.90 -2.19 -30.82
C TYR A 26 -27.62 -0.84 -30.76
N ILE A 27 -28.93 -0.89 -30.51
CA ILE A 27 -29.80 0.26 -30.26
C ILE A 27 -30.73 -0.02 -29.10
N HIS A 28 -31.32 1.05 -28.58
CA HIS A 28 -32.44 0.98 -27.64
C HIS A 28 -33.67 1.58 -28.29
N VAL A 29 -34.77 0.82 -28.27
CA VAL A 29 -36.06 1.22 -28.82
C VAL A 29 -37.08 1.25 -27.68
N LEU A 30 -37.72 2.40 -27.50
CA LEU A 30 -38.82 2.58 -26.56
C LEU A 30 -40.14 2.40 -27.29
N ASP A 31 -40.99 1.53 -26.76
CA ASP A 31 -42.41 1.49 -27.12
C ASP A 31 -43.17 2.49 -26.24
N ASN A 32 -43.79 3.49 -26.86
CA ASN A 32 -44.51 4.56 -26.16
C ASN A 32 -45.83 4.09 -25.54
N ASN A 33 -46.39 2.96 -25.96
CA ASN A 33 -47.61 2.41 -25.36
C ASN A 33 -47.32 1.71 -24.03
N SER A 34 -46.31 0.84 -24.04
CA SER A 34 -45.92 0.05 -22.87
C SER A 34 -44.94 0.77 -21.96
N GLY A 35 -44.23 1.79 -22.47
CA GLY A 35 -43.14 2.45 -21.76
C GLY A 35 -41.86 1.61 -21.70
N VAL A 36 -41.84 0.44 -22.35
CA VAL A 36 -40.74 -0.52 -22.29
C VAL A 36 -39.66 -0.14 -23.28
N THR A 37 -38.42 -0.06 -22.79
CA THR A 37 -37.23 0.10 -23.63
C THR A 37 -36.56 -1.25 -23.78
N ARG A 38 -36.42 -1.70 -25.03
CA ARG A 38 -35.75 -2.96 -25.37
C ARG A 38 -34.44 -2.73 -26.11
N LEU A 39 -33.58 -3.73 -26.04
CA LEU A 39 -32.31 -3.82 -26.72
C LEU A 39 -32.47 -4.57 -28.05
N GLU A 40 -31.97 -3.99 -29.14
CA GLU A 40 -31.86 -4.67 -30.44
C GLU A 40 -30.39 -4.78 -30.85
N ILE A 41 -29.95 -5.99 -31.20
CA ILE A 41 -28.57 -6.32 -31.52
C ILE A 41 -28.45 -6.65 -33.01
N GLY A 42 -27.44 -6.10 -33.70
CA GLY A 42 -27.12 -6.43 -35.09
C GLY A 42 -26.39 -7.78 -35.26
N PRO A 43 -26.36 -8.35 -36.46
CA PRO A 43 -26.78 -7.76 -37.74
C PRO A 43 -28.25 -7.98 -38.05
N GLN A 44 -29.04 -6.91 -38.11
CA GLN A 44 -30.44 -6.96 -38.52
C GLN A 44 -30.91 -5.59 -39.01
N THR A 45 -32.07 -5.55 -39.68
CA THR A 45 -32.72 -4.29 -40.06
C THR A 45 -33.96 -4.13 -39.21
N VAL A 46 -33.97 -3.11 -38.35
CA VAL A 46 -35.07 -2.81 -37.45
C VAL A 46 -35.94 -1.74 -38.10
N THR A 47 -37.23 -2.02 -38.26
CA THR A 47 -38.21 -1.04 -38.75
C THR A 47 -39.02 -0.57 -37.57
N LEU A 48 -38.96 0.73 -37.27
CA LEU A 48 -39.74 1.30 -36.17
C LEU A 48 -41.18 1.54 -36.60
N SER A 49 -42.12 1.09 -35.77
CA SER A 49 -43.54 1.44 -35.89
C SER A 49 -43.84 2.84 -35.36
N ASP A 50 -45.03 3.37 -35.63
CA ASP A 50 -45.43 4.73 -35.20
C ASP A 50 -45.43 4.93 -33.67
N GLN A 51 -45.60 3.83 -32.93
CA GLN A 51 -45.64 3.84 -31.47
C GLN A 51 -44.26 3.63 -30.85
N GLU A 52 -43.23 3.40 -31.67
CA GLU A 52 -41.87 3.18 -31.21
C GLU A 52 -40.96 4.37 -31.49
N ARG A 53 -39.99 4.56 -30.61
CA ARG A 53 -39.01 5.64 -30.73
C ARG A 53 -37.61 5.11 -30.46
N LEU A 54 -36.68 5.48 -31.34
CA LEU A 54 -35.25 5.27 -31.11
C LEU A 54 -34.77 6.13 -29.92
N VAL A 55 -34.31 5.48 -28.85
CA VAL A 55 -33.74 6.16 -27.68
C VAL A 55 -32.22 6.23 -27.79
N LEU A 56 -31.59 5.13 -28.19
CA LEU A 56 -30.15 5.06 -28.43
C LEU A 56 -29.88 4.80 -29.91
N LYS A 57 -29.09 5.68 -30.54
CA LYS A 57 -28.66 5.51 -31.94
C LYS A 57 -27.72 4.30 -32.08
N PRO A 58 -27.59 3.71 -33.29
CA PRO A 58 -26.69 2.57 -33.51
C PRO A 58 -25.29 2.82 -32.97
N SER A 59 -24.95 2.10 -31.91
CA SER A 59 -23.71 2.26 -31.15
C SER A 59 -22.93 0.96 -31.18
N PRO A 60 -21.58 1.02 -31.24
CA PRO A 60 -20.76 -0.18 -31.18
C PRO A 60 -20.87 -0.84 -29.81
N MET A 61 -20.86 -2.17 -29.79
CA MET A 61 -20.73 -2.96 -28.56
C MET A 61 -19.44 -2.61 -27.83
N ILE A 62 -19.45 -2.83 -26.51
CA ILE A 62 -18.27 -2.68 -25.67
C ILE A 62 -17.34 -3.86 -25.94
N VAL A 63 -16.08 -3.55 -26.27
CA VAL A 63 -15.04 -4.54 -26.50
C VAL A 63 -14.04 -4.42 -25.35
N VAL A 64 -13.87 -5.48 -24.57
CA VAL A 64 -12.88 -5.55 -23.50
C VAL A 64 -11.75 -6.48 -23.96
N PRO A 65 -10.56 -5.95 -24.31
CA PRO A 65 -9.44 -6.77 -24.73
C PRO A 65 -8.91 -7.67 -23.60
N PRO A 66 -8.07 -8.67 -23.92
CA PRO A 66 -7.32 -9.43 -22.91
C PRO A 66 -6.56 -8.50 -21.95
N ARG A 67 -6.52 -8.87 -20.66
CA ARG A 67 -5.89 -8.08 -19.59
C ARG A 67 -6.44 -6.66 -19.41
N HIS A 68 -7.69 -6.44 -19.80
CA HIS A 68 -8.42 -5.21 -19.53
C HIS A 68 -9.73 -5.53 -18.79
N TYR A 69 -10.32 -4.49 -18.22
CA TYR A 69 -11.63 -4.52 -17.62
C TYR A 69 -12.39 -3.24 -17.91
N CYS A 70 -13.69 -3.26 -17.65
CA CYS A 70 -14.50 -2.06 -17.55
C CYS A 70 -15.50 -2.20 -16.41
N ILE A 71 -16.02 -1.06 -15.95
CA ILE A 71 -17.01 -1.02 -14.88
C ILE A 71 -18.35 -0.64 -15.51
N VAL A 72 -19.38 -1.43 -15.23
CA VAL A 72 -20.77 -1.18 -15.66
C VAL A 72 -21.60 -0.82 -14.44
N VAL A 73 -22.22 0.35 -14.47
CA VAL A 73 -23.14 0.85 -13.44
C VAL A 73 -24.55 0.38 -13.75
N ASN A 74 -25.30 0.04 -12.70
CA ASN A 74 -26.64 -0.54 -12.78
C ASN A 74 -26.68 -1.83 -13.62
N PRO A 75 -25.80 -2.82 -13.34
CA PRO A 75 -25.70 -4.01 -14.16
C PRO A 75 -27.01 -4.81 -14.17
N VAL A 76 -27.26 -5.50 -15.27
CA VAL A 76 -28.39 -6.42 -15.43
C VAL A 76 -28.42 -7.49 -14.34
N LEU A 77 -29.63 -7.84 -13.91
CA LEU A 77 -29.89 -9.04 -13.13
C LEU A 77 -29.98 -10.25 -14.05
N TRP A 78 -29.12 -11.24 -13.81
CA TRP A 78 -29.12 -12.52 -14.53
C TRP A 78 -29.89 -13.57 -13.74
N ASP A 79 -30.51 -14.52 -14.43
CA ASP A 79 -31.07 -15.74 -13.83
C ASP A 79 -30.05 -16.88 -13.77
N GLU A 80 -30.45 -18.03 -13.21
CA GLU A 80 -29.59 -19.23 -13.11
C GLU A 80 -29.16 -19.79 -14.48
N ALA A 81 -29.83 -19.39 -15.55
CA ALA A 81 -29.54 -19.79 -16.93
C ALA A 81 -28.71 -18.74 -17.70
N ASN A 82 -28.16 -17.73 -17.01
CA ASN A 82 -27.44 -16.59 -17.60
C ASN A 82 -28.28 -15.81 -18.64
N GLN A 83 -29.58 -15.65 -18.39
CA GLN A 83 -30.46 -14.78 -19.17
C GLN A 83 -30.84 -13.53 -18.36
N PRO A 84 -31.03 -12.37 -19.02
CA PRO A 84 -31.47 -11.16 -18.35
C PRO A 84 -32.87 -11.35 -17.75
N GLN A 85 -33.03 -11.08 -16.46
CA GLN A 85 -34.34 -11.12 -15.82
C GLN A 85 -35.21 -9.99 -16.35
N ILE A 86 -36.42 -10.34 -16.76
CA ILE A 86 -37.42 -9.42 -17.30
C ILE A 86 -38.54 -9.26 -16.27
N ASP A 87 -39.02 -8.05 -16.08
CA ASP A 87 -40.18 -7.76 -15.23
C ASP A 87 -41.51 -8.16 -15.92
N PRO A 88 -42.66 -8.11 -15.20
CA PRO A 88 -43.96 -8.46 -15.78
C PRO A 88 -44.39 -7.60 -16.98
N TYR A 89 -43.76 -6.44 -17.18
CA TYR A 89 -44.08 -5.50 -18.24
C TYR A 89 -43.17 -5.68 -19.46
N GLY A 90 -42.11 -6.48 -19.37
CA GLY A 90 -41.16 -6.71 -20.47
C GLY A 90 -39.86 -5.90 -20.35
N GLN A 91 -39.65 -5.17 -19.25
CA GLN A 91 -38.45 -4.37 -19.01
C GLN A 91 -37.36 -5.22 -18.34
N VAL A 92 -36.11 -5.07 -18.78
CA VAL A 92 -34.97 -5.74 -18.14
C VAL A 92 -34.74 -5.15 -16.75
N ARG A 93 -34.52 -6.03 -15.77
CA ARG A 93 -34.24 -5.66 -14.38
C ARG A 93 -32.75 -5.38 -14.18
N LEU A 94 -32.46 -4.30 -13.44
CA LEU A 94 -31.11 -3.86 -13.13
C LEU A 94 -30.87 -3.85 -11.61
N ARG A 95 -29.62 -4.03 -11.20
CA ARG A 95 -29.16 -3.76 -9.83
C ARG A 95 -28.84 -2.27 -9.68
N TYR A 96 -29.86 -1.45 -9.48
CA TYR A 96 -29.69 0.00 -9.35
C TYR A 96 -28.78 0.37 -8.18
N GLY A 97 -27.81 1.26 -8.44
CA GLY A 97 -26.84 1.73 -7.45
C GLY A 97 -25.69 0.75 -7.18
N ASP A 98 -25.58 -0.33 -7.96
CA ASP A 98 -24.49 -1.30 -7.89
C ASP A 98 -23.60 -1.21 -9.12
N GLU A 99 -22.43 -1.82 -9.03
CA GLU A 99 -21.44 -1.86 -10.10
C GLU A 99 -21.01 -3.30 -10.40
N GLU A 100 -20.62 -3.55 -11.65
CA GLU A 100 -20.08 -4.83 -12.11
C GLU A 100 -18.81 -4.59 -12.90
N ILE A 101 -17.75 -5.30 -12.54
CA ILE A 101 -16.52 -5.34 -13.32
C ILE A 101 -16.65 -6.43 -14.38
N ARG A 102 -16.51 -6.06 -15.65
CA ARG A 102 -16.48 -7.00 -16.79
C ARG A 102 -15.07 -7.07 -17.35
N PHE A 103 -14.51 -8.28 -17.37
CA PHE A 103 -13.20 -8.59 -17.94
C PHE A 103 -13.28 -8.92 -19.44
N ALA A 104 -12.19 -9.41 -20.00
CA ALA A 104 -12.12 -9.85 -21.38
C ALA A 104 -13.17 -10.94 -21.69
N GLN A 105 -14.07 -10.62 -22.62
CA GLN A 105 -15.15 -11.49 -23.07
C GLN A 105 -15.60 -11.08 -24.48
N ASP A 106 -16.56 -11.81 -25.04
CA ASP A 106 -17.16 -11.45 -26.32
C ASP A 106 -17.78 -10.03 -26.27
N PRO A 107 -17.72 -9.25 -27.36
CA PRO A 107 -18.29 -7.92 -27.40
C PRO A 107 -19.75 -7.91 -26.97
N PHE A 108 -20.09 -7.05 -26.01
CA PHE A 108 -21.41 -7.03 -25.40
C PHE A 108 -22.07 -5.65 -25.54
N PRO A 109 -23.40 -5.62 -25.71
CA PRO A 109 -24.16 -4.37 -25.64
C PRO A 109 -24.36 -3.95 -24.18
N LEU A 110 -24.73 -2.69 -23.96
CA LEU A 110 -25.29 -2.24 -22.70
C LEU A 110 -26.82 -2.34 -22.77
N TYR A 111 -27.43 -2.90 -21.74
CA TYR A 111 -28.88 -2.94 -21.63
C TYR A 111 -29.45 -1.54 -21.30
N PRO A 112 -30.74 -1.29 -21.60
CA PRO A 112 -31.37 -0.02 -21.24
C PRO A 112 -31.23 0.28 -19.75
N GLY A 113 -30.51 1.35 -19.41
CA GLY A 113 -30.22 1.79 -18.04
C GLY A 113 -28.84 1.37 -17.50
N GLU A 114 -28.16 0.41 -18.13
CA GLU A 114 -26.73 0.17 -17.87
C GLU A 114 -25.90 1.33 -18.42
N LEU A 115 -24.85 1.69 -17.69
CA LEU A 115 -23.93 2.74 -18.10
C LEU A 115 -22.49 2.26 -17.95
N LEU A 116 -21.65 2.55 -18.94
CA LEU A 116 -20.21 2.33 -18.80
C LEU A 116 -19.62 3.41 -17.89
N SER A 117 -19.05 3.02 -16.75
CA SER A 117 -18.28 3.92 -15.91
C SER A 117 -16.87 4.06 -16.48
N GLY A 118 -16.53 5.27 -16.93
CA GLY A 118 -15.22 5.56 -17.50
C GLY A 118 -14.96 4.87 -18.84
N LYS A 119 -13.71 4.43 -19.04
CA LYS A 119 -13.24 3.73 -20.24
C LYS A 119 -12.77 2.33 -19.88
N VAL A 120 -12.72 1.46 -20.88
CA VAL A 120 -12.00 0.18 -20.75
C VAL A 120 -10.56 0.47 -20.36
N SER A 121 -10.12 -0.15 -19.26
CA SER A 121 -8.84 0.12 -18.60
C SER A 121 -8.01 -1.16 -18.50
N PRO A 122 -6.67 -1.10 -18.63
CA PRO A 122 -5.83 -2.26 -18.43
C PRO A 122 -5.86 -2.71 -16.96
N LEU A 123 -5.64 -4.01 -16.72
CA LEU A 123 -5.39 -4.51 -15.37
C LEU A 123 -4.06 -3.96 -14.85
N GLU A 124 -4.03 -3.64 -13.57
CA GLU A 124 -2.83 -3.09 -12.93
C GLU A 124 -1.81 -4.19 -12.69
N VAL A 125 -0.61 -4.01 -13.23
CA VAL A 125 0.52 -4.92 -13.02
C VAL A 125 1.39 -4.34 -11.93
N VAL A 126 1.49 -5.06 -10.82
CA VAL A 126 2.31 -4.69 -9.68
C VAL A 126 3.66 -5.34 -9.85
N GLU A 127 4.72 -4.53 -9.89
CA GLU A 127 6.09 -4.99 -10.11
C GLU A 127 6.71 -5.57 -8.83
N THR A 128 7.85 -6.25 -8.97
CA THR A 128 8.67 -6.67 -7.82
C THR A 128 9.03 -5.47 -6.95
N ASN A 129 9.02 -5.63 -5.63
CA ASN A 129 9.26 -4.57 -4.65
C ASN A 129 8.19 -3.46 -4.62
N TYR A 130 7.03 -3.69 -5.24
CA TYR A 130 5.86 -2.84 -5.10
C TYR A 130 4.68 -3.63 -4.53
N ALA A 131 3.76 -2.91 -3.91
CA ALA A 131 2.48 -3.46 -3.47
C ALA A 131 1.37 -2.43 -3.61
N LEU A 132 0.13 -2.89 -3.74
CA LEU A 132 -1.06 -2.05 -3.62
C LEU A 132 -1.58 -2.14 -2.21
N ARG A 133 -1.81 -0.99 -1.57
CA ARG A 133 -2.59 -0.91 -0.34
C ARG A 133 -4.06 -0.95 -0.71
N LEU A 134 -4.73 -2.02 -0.28
CA LEU A 134 -6.13 -2.27 -0.55
C LEU A 134 -6.96 -1.94 0.69
N HIS A 135 -8.17 -1.44 0.45
CA HIS A 135 -9.14 -1.11 1.50
C HIS A 135 -10.50 -1.73 1.17
N ALA A 136 -11.10 -2.45 2.13
CA ALA A 136 -12.43 -3.04 1.96
C ALA A 136 -13.53 -1.98 2.16
N LEU A 137 -14.34 -1.75 1.14
CA LEU A 137 -15.49 -0.83 1.18
C LEU A 137 -16.71 -1.45 1.88
N ARG A 138 -16.85 -2.76 1.81
CA ARG A 138 -17.97 -3.52 2.40
C ARG A 138 -17.54 -4.94 2.74
N ASP A 139 -18.31 -5.63 3.58
CA ASP A 139 -18.04 -7.02 3.96
C ASP A 139 -18.11 -7.93 2.73
N PHE A 140 -17.10 -8.79 2.54
CA PHE A 140 -17.11 -9.78 1.47
C PHE A 140 -16.20 -10.96 1.77
N VAL A 141 -16.41 -12.04 1.02
CA VAL A 141 -15.54 -13.22 1.06
C VAL A 141 -14.57 -13.12 -0.10
N GLU A 142 -13.31 -12.87 0.21
CA GLU A 142 -12.23 -12.91 -0.75
C GLU A 142 -11.94 -14.38 -1.08
N THR A 143 -12.43 -14.82 -2.24
CA THR A 143 -11.99 -16.07 -2.86
C THR A 143 -10.56 -15.88 -3.37
N PRO A 144 -9.57 -16.66 -2.90
CA PRO A 144 -8.26 -16.66 -3.51
C PRO A 144 -8.43 -16.98 -4.99
N VAL A 145 -8.09 -16.04 -5.87
CA VAL A 145 -8.03 -16.35 -7.30
C VAL A 145 -6.92 -17.40 -7.42
N GLU A 146 -7.21 -18.52 -8.08
CA GLU A 146 -6.22 -19.56 -8.38
C GLU A 146 -5.04 -18.94 -9.14
N VAL A 147 -4.05 -18.45 -8.40
CA VAL A 147 -2.76 -18.13 -8.96
C VAL A 147 -2.09 -19.47 -9.21
N SER A 148 -1.80 -19.72 -10.48
CA SER A 148 -1.08 -20.89 -10.93
C SER A 148 0.14 -21.17 -10.06
N GLU A 149 0.14 -22.37 -9.47
CA GLU A 149 1.25 -23.11 -8.87
C GLU A 149 1.75 -22.65 -7.48
N ALA A 150 1.69 -23.61 -6.55
CA ALA A 150 2.31 -23.65 -5.23
C ALA A 150 1.66 -22.78 -4.13
N ILE A 151 0.58 -23.29 -3.53
CA ILE A 151 0.50 -23.66 -2.10
C ILE A 151 -0.84 -24.41 -1.92
N GLU A 152 -0.76 -25.75 -1.87
CA GLU A 152 -1.87 -26.58 -1.38
C GLU A 152 -1.97 -26.38 0.14
N ARG A 153 -2.74 -25.38 0.58
CA ARG A 153 -3.25 -25.32 1.96
C ARG A 153 -4.73 -25.68 1.91
N GLU A 154 -5.10 -26.80 2.52
CA GLU A 154 -6.49 -27.29 2.63
C GLU A 154 -7.45 -26.25 3.24
N ASP A 155 -6.92 -25.24 3.96
CA ASP A 155 -7.70 -24.15 4.57
C ASP A 155 -8.21 -23.08 3.58
N LEU A 156 -7.68 -23.02 2.34
CA LEU A 156 -8.03 -22.00 1.33
C LEU A 156 -9.42 -22.18 0.71
N ALA A 157 -10.09 -23.33 0.92
CA ALA A 157 -11.44 -23.57 0.43
C ALA A 157 -12.50 -22.67 1.09
N THR A 158 -12.18 -22.04 2.22
CA THR A 158 -13.16 -21.26 3.01
C THR A 158 -13.22 -19.77 2.66
N GLY A 159 -12.31 -19.25 1.83
CA GLY A 159 -12.22 -17.83 1.49
C GLY A 159 -11.82 -16.95 2.68
N ILE A 160 -11.15 -15.84 2.43
CA ILE A 160 -10.76 -14.89 3.48
C ILE A 160 -11.95 -13.96 3.72
N GLN A 161 -12.50 -13.97 4.93
CA GLN A 161 -13.55 -13.02 5.33
C GLN A 161 -12.93 -11.64 5.53
N ARG A 162 -13.35 -10.67 4.72
CA ARG A 162 -12.95 -9.26 4.84
C ARG A 162 -14.12 -8.46 5.38
N VAL A 163 -13.87 -7.64 6.39
CA VAL A 163 -14.85 -6.72 6.97
C VAL A 163 -14.62 -5.32 6.40
N ALA A 164 -15.68 -4.54 6.26
CA ALA A 164 -15.58 -3.15 5.83
C ALA A 164 -14.61 -2.37 6.72
N GLY A 165 -13.67 -1.66 6.10
CA GLY A 165 -12.60 -0.95 6.79
C GLY A 165 -11.28 -1.71 6.90
N ASP A 166 -11.25 -3.01 6.60
CA ASP A 166 -10.01 -3.78 6.58
C ASP A 166 -9.04 -3.24 5.54
N GLU A 167 -7.75 -3.27 5.86
CA GLU A 167 -6.66 -2.87 4.98
C GLU A 167 -5.63 -4.00 4.86
N TRP A 168 -5.15 -4.26 3.65
CA TRP A 168 -4.11 -5.27 3.38
C TRP A 168 -3.27 -4.89 2.17
N LEU A 169 -2.18 -5.62 1.96
CA LEU A 169 -1.32 -5.43 0.80
C LEU A 169 -1.57 -6.51 -0.24
N PHE A 170 -1.53 -6.11 -1.51
CA PHE A 170 -1.37 -7.00 -2.65
C PHE A 170 0.04 -6.82 -3.18
N GLU A 171 0.92 -7.79 -2.91
CA GLU A 171 2.35 -7.73 -3.22
C GLU A 171 2.63 -8.21 -4.65
N GLY A 172 3.51 -7.50 -5.36
CA GLY A 172 4.00 -7.93 -6.67
C GLY A 172 5.12 -8.98 -6.58
N PRO A 173 5.49 -9.65 -7.69
CA PRO A 173 5.03 -9.39 -9.05
C PRO A 173 3.72 -10.14 -9.37
N ALA A 174 2.63 -9.40 -9.59
CA ALA A 174 1.32 -9.97 -9.90
C ALA A 174 0.42 -8.98 -10.63
N THR A 175 -0.58 -9.47 -11.35
CA THR A 175 -1.63 -8.62 -11.95
C THR A 175 -2.79 -8.53 -10.98
N TYR A 176 -3.11 -7.32 -10.53
CA TYR A 176 -4.24 -7.08 -9.65
C TYR A 176 -5.56 -7.21 -10.41
N ILE A 177 -6.46 -8.04 -9.87
CA ILE A 177 -7.81 -8.23 -10.40
C ILE A 177 -8.75 -7.39 -9.53
N PRO A 178 -9.26 -6.25 -10.04
CA PRO A 178 -10.08 -5.35 -9.24
C PRO A 178 -11.39 -6.01 -8.83
N ARG A 179 -11.87 -5.63 -7.65
CA ARG A 179 -13.16 -6.02 -7.08
C ARG A 179 -13.93 -4.77 -6.72
N ILE A 180 -15.26 -4.81 -6.87
CA ILE A 180 -16.12 -3.67 -6.55
C ILE A 180 -16.22 -3.43 -5.03
N GLU A 181 -15.86 -4.42 -4.21
CA GLU A 181 -15.77 -4.30 -2.75
C GLU A 181 -14.44 -3.71 -2.26
N VAL A 182 -13.47 -3.49 -3.14
CA VAL A 182 -12.10 -3.14 -2.77
C VAL A 182 -11.65 -1.87 -3.48
N GLU A 183 -11.13 -0.93 -2.72
CA GLU A 183 -10.51 0.29 -3.22
C GLU A 183 -8.97 0.16 -3.15
N VAL A 184 -8.29 0.59 -4.22
CA VAL A 184 -6.83 0.76 -4.22
C VAL A 184 -6.52 2.14 -3.67
N VAL A 185 -5.93 2.19 -2.46
CA VAL A 185 -5.64 3.43 -1.76
C VAL A 185 -4.36 4.08 -2.29
N GLU A 186 -3.29 3.30 -2.39
CA GLU A 186 -1.97 3.77 -2.84
C GLU A 186 -1.10 2.60 -3.32
N THR A 187 -0.10 2.93 -4.14
CA THR A 187 0.98 2.00 -4.52
C THR A 187 2.18 2.27 -3.63
N LEU A 188 2.58 1.25 -2.87
CA LEU A 188 3.74 1.27 -1.99
C LEU A 188 4.97 0.73 -2.71
N ALA A 189 6.12 1.34 -2.46
CA ALA A 189 7.43 0.86 -2.90
C ALA A 189 8.23 0.36 -1.69
N ALA A 190 8.93 -0.75 -1.85
CA ALA A 190 9.83 -1.25 -0.83
C ALA A 190 11.00 -0.28 -0.60
N THR A 191 11.39 -0.12 0.66
CA THR A 191 12.55 0.68 1.04
C THR A 191 13.80 -0.18 1.00
N VAL A 192 14.81 0.24 0.24
CA VAL A 192 16.07 -0.51 0.12
C VAL A 192 16.99 -0.21 1.30
N ILE A 193 17.29 -1.24 2.08
CA ILE A 193 18.25 -1.24 3.19
C ILE A 193 19.61 -1.68 2.65
N LYS A 194 20.60 -0.79 2.67
CA LYS A 194 21.97 -1.07 2.22
C LYS A 194 22.80 -1.70 3.34
N PRO A 195 24.00 -2.24 3.02
CA PRO A 195 24.96 -2.61 4.05
C PRO A 195 25.22 -1.46 5.02
N ASN A 196 25.37 -1.79 6.31
CA ASN A 196 25.57 -0.83 7.40
C ASN A 196 24.43 0.18 7.57
N GLN A 197 23.22 -0.18 7.16
CA GLN A 197 22.00 0.58 7.42
C GLN A 197 20.96 -0.27 8.12
N ALA A 198 20.02 0.40 8.77
CA ALA A 198 18.80 -0.22 9.28
C ALA A 198 17.59 0.67 8.97
N LEU A 199 16.44 0.06 8.74
CA LEU A 199 15.18 0.75 8.59
C LEU A 199 14.50 0.89 9.95
N ARG A 200 14.18 2.12 10.35
CA ARG A 200 13.39 2.39 11.55
C ARG A 200 11.91 2.41 11.18
N LEU A 201 11.16 1.54 11.84
CA LEU A 201 9.72 1.41 11.69
C LEU A 201 9.01 1.87 12.96
N ARG A 202 7.76 2.29 12.79
CA ARG A 202 6.82 2.57 13.87
C ARG A 202 5.52 1.82 13.62
N ALA A 203 5.01 1.16 14.65
CA ALA A 203 3.70 0.52 14.59
C ALA A 203 2.60 1.58 14.65
N THR A 204 1.70 1.63 13.67
CA THR A 204 0.54 2.53 13.69
C THR A 204 -0.59 1.97 14.56
N LYS A 205 -0.71 0.63 14.60
CA LYS A 205 -1.64 -0.14 15.44
C LYS A 205 -0.88 -1.30 16.12
N ASN A 206 -1.55 -2.02 17.02
CA ASN A 206 -0.97 -3.26 17.55
C ASN A 206 -0.85 -4.27 16.40
N CYS A 207 0.36 -4.74 16.12
CA CYS A 207 0.63 -5.61 14.99
C CYS A 207 1.70 -6.65 15.33
N VAL A 208 2.02 -7.50 14.37
CA VAL A 208 3.10 -8.48 14.46
C VAL A 208 4.14 -8.11 13.42
N ASP A 209 5.38 -7.90 13.86
CA ASP A 209 6.48 -7.60 12.94
C ASP A 209 6.84 -8.83 12.08
N ASP A 210 7.69 -8.63 11.09
CA ASP A 210 8.12 -9.68 10.18
C ASP A 210 8.83 -10.87 10.87
N GLN A 211 9.37 -10.64 12.08
CA GLN A 211 10.03 -11.66 12.90
C GLN A 211 9.05 -12.38 13.86
N GLY A 212 7.75 -12.12 13.73
CA GLY A 212 6.72 -12.74 14.57
C GLY A 212 6.58 -12.12 15.97
N ARG A 213 7.21 -10.97 16.24
CA ARG A 213 7.13 -10.30 17.54
C ARG A 213 5.94 -9.36 17.59
N GLN A 214 5.23 -9.39 18.72
CA GLN A 214 4.10 -8.50 18.99
C GLN A 214 4.61 -7.08 19.23
N ARG A 215 4.04 -6.12 18.48
CA ARG A 215 4.34 -4.69 18.58
C ARG A 215 3.12 -3.92 19.04
N ARG A 216 3.32 -2.97 19.94
CA ARG A 216 2.25 -2.07 20.40
C ARG A 216 2.17 -0.84 19.50
N ALA A 217 0.98 -0.24 19.40
CA ALA A 217 0.81 1.02 18.71
C ALA A 217 1.78 2.10 19.25
N GLY A 218 2.49 2.77 18.35
CA GLY A 218 3.54 3.75 18.64
C GLY A 218 4.90 3.15 19.01
N GLU A 219 5.03 1.83 19.13
CA GLU A 219 6.33 1.18 19.32
C GLU A 219 7.19 1.34 18.07
N GLU A 220 8.49 1.54 18.27
CA GLU A 220 9.46 1.68 17.19
C GLU A 220 10.54 0.60 17.31
N TRP A 221 11.01 0.11 16.18
CA TRP A 221 12.08 -0.90 16.10
C TRP A 221 12.91 -0.72 14.84
N LEU A 222 14.03 -1.45 14.77
CA LEU A 222 14.90 -1.50 13.59
C LEU A 222 14.77 -2.83 12.85
N VAL A 223 14.72 -2.75 11.53
CA VAL A 223 14.96 -3.86 10.60
C VAL A 223 16.36 -3.70 10.04
N ARG A 224 17.20 -4.72 10.23
CA ARG A 224 18.65 -4.69 9.90
C ARG A 224 19.01 -5.61 8.72
N GLU A 225 18.04 -6.34 8.18
CA GLU A 225 18.25 -7.23 7.04
C GLU A 225 18.48 -6.41 5.77
N GLU A 226 19.57 -6.72 5.05
CA GLU A 226 19.90 -6.05 3.80
C GLU A 226 18.94 -6.47 2.70
N GLY A 227 18.49 -5.52 1.89
CA GLY A 227 17.57 -5.81 0.78
C GLY A 227 16.40 -4.84 0.71
N ALA A 228 15.41 -5.18 -0.11
CA ALA A 228 14.18 -4.42 -0.24
C ALA A 228 13.21 -4.83 0.87
N TYR A 229 12.84 -3.90 1.73
CA TYR A 229 11.85 -4.13 2.77
C TYR A 229 10.53 -3.47 2.39
N LEU A 230 9.47 -4.27 2.24
CA LEU A 230 8.13 -3.78 1.99
C LEU A 230 7.39 -3.60 3.32
N PRO A 231 7.08 -2.37 3.76
CA PRO A 231 6.38 -2.14 5.02
C PRO A 231 4.96 -2.70 4.96
N ARG A 232 4.52 -3.36 6.02
CA ARG A 232 3.14 -3.84 6.18
C ARG A 232 2.19 -2.66 6.42
N VAL A 233 0.88 -2.90 6.30
CA VAL A 233 -0.16 -1.87 6.49
C VAL A 233 -0.06 -1.13 7.83
N ASP A 234 0.26 -1.86 8.89
CA ASP A 234 0.38 -1.30 10.24
C ASP A 234 1.79 -0.79 10.58
N GLU A 235 2.70 -0.73 9.60
CA GLU A 235 4.08 -0.29 9.76
C GLU A 235 4.32 1.02 9.01
N GLU A 236 4.75 2.03 9.76
CA GLU A 236 5.14 3.33 9.22
C GLU A 236 6.67 3.42 9.13
N VAL A 237 7.18 3.77 7.96
CA VAL A 237 8.62 4.01 7.76
C VAL A 237 9.00 5.37 8.36
N VAL A 238 9.76 5.35 9.45
CA VAL A 238 10.28 6.56 10.11
C VAL A 238 11.52 7.08 9.38
N GLY A 239 12.37 6.18 8.90
CA GLY A 239 13.57 6.54 8.12
C GLY A 239 14.67 5.50 8.19
N VAL A 240 15.76 5.76 7.47
CA VAL A 240 16.94 4.89 7.43
C VAL A 240 18.01 5.42 8.41
N ILE A 241 18.52 4.53 9.25
CA ILE A 241 19.60 4.80 10.21
C ILE A 241 20.90 4.25 9.63
N ASN A 242 21.92 5.11 9.54
CA ASN A 242 23.27 4.70 9.14
C ASN A 242 24.06 4.21 10.34
N ALA A 243 24.96 3.26 10.11
CA ALA A 243 25.93 2.85 11.11
C ALA A 243 27.03 3.88 11.31
N PHE A 244 27.62 3.86 12.50
CA PHE A 244 28.89 4.48 12.82
C PHE A 244 30.01 3.45 12.68
N VAL A 245 31.06 3.82 11.96
CA VAL A 245 32.28 3.02 11.85
C VAL A 245 33.21 3.42 12.99
N LEU A 246 33.56 2.44 13.81
CA LEU A 246 34.44 2.57 14.96
C LEU A 246 35.86 2.17 14.57
N THR A 247 36.85 2.79 15.21
CA THR A 247 38.27 2.52 14.95
C THR A 247 39.04 2.50 16.27
N GLU A 248 40.30 2.09 16.24
CA GLU A 248 41.20 2.20 17.40
C GLU A 248 41.30 3.63 17.97
N ARG A 249 40.95 4.65 17.16
CA ARG A 249 41.01 6.06 17.55
C ARG A 249 39.64 6.70 17.83
N LYS A 250 38.55 5.97 17.63
CA LYS A 250 37.19 6.53 17.64
C LYS A 250 36.22 5.59 18.32
N ALA A 251 35.58 6.11 19.37
CA ALA A 251 34.48 5.48 20.09
C ALA A 251 33.17 6.26 19.88
N LEU A 252 32.03 5.62 20.10
CA LEU A 252 30.71 6.25 20.04
C LEU A 252 30.13 6.41 21.45
N HIS A 253 29.77 7.64 21.82
CA HIS A 253 29.14 7.95 23.10
C HIS A 253 27.62 7.89 22.96
N LEU A 254 27.03 6.96 23.70
CA LEU A 254 25.60 6.70 23.71
C LEU A 254 24.97 7.01 25.05
N ARG A 255 23.69 7.34 25.02
CA ARG A 255 22.81 7.47 26.18
C ARG A 255 21.53 6.64 26.00
N ALA A 256 21.10 5.98 27.06
CA ALA A 256 19.85 5.22 27.07
C ALA A 256 18.64 6.14 27.27
N LYS A 257 17.71 6.17 26.33
CA LYS A 257 16.45 6.93 26.44
C LYS A 257 15.48 6.31 27.44
N ARG A 258 15.57 5.00 27.67
CA ARG A 258 14.77 4.22 28.63
C ARG A 258 15.56 3.00 29.09
N THR A 259 15.04 2.26 30.06
CA THR A 259 15.66 0.99 30.47
C THR A 259 15.40 -0.08 29.39
N PHE A 260 16.47 -0.70 28.88
CA PHE A 260 16.40 -1.76 27.87
C PHE A 260 17.66 -2.65 27.93
N GLU A 261 17.62 -3.76 27.19
CA GLU A 261 18.79 -4.62 26.96
C GLU A 261 19.39 -4.29 25.59
N ASP A 262 20.67 -3.96 25.54
CA ASP A 262 21.37 -3.60 24.31
C ASP A 262 21.75 -4.84 23.46
N SER A 263 22.36 -4.60 22.29
CA SER A 263 22.81 -5.67 21.37
C SER A 263 23.87 -6.60 21.97
N LEU A 264 24.59 -6.15 23.01
CA LEU A 264 25.60 -6.90 23.74
C LEU A 264 25.02 -7.64 24.96
N ARG A 265 23.69 -7.63 25.13
CA ARG A 265 22.95 -8.21 26.26
C ARG A 265 23.26 -7.55 27.61
N GLN A 266 23.70 -6.30 27.59
CA GLN A 266 23.88 -5.50 28.79
C GLN A 266 22.60 -4.73 29.12
N GLN A 267 22.20 -4.78 30.39
CA GLN A 267 21.07 -4.00 30.89
C GLN A 267 21.48 -2.54 31.05
N ARG A 268 20.87 -1.65 30.27
CA ARG A 268 21.03 -0.20 30.34
C ARG A 268 19.83 0.40 31.03
N ARG A 269 20.02 1.24 32.06
CA ARG A 269 18.95 1.99 32.71
C ARG A 269 18.74 3.33 32.00
N ALA A 270 17.54 3.88 32.11
CA ALA A 270 17.25 5.20 31.56
C ALA A 270 18.25 6.26 32.06
N GLY A 271 18.88 6.97 31.13
CA GLY A 271 19.91 7.98 31.40
C GLY A 271 21.32 7.43 31.54
N ASP A 272 21.53 6.11 31.54
CA ASP A 272 22.89 5.54 31.53
C ASP A 272 23.62 5.98 30.26
N GLU A 273 24.90 6.32 30.40
CA GLU A 273 25.78 6.69 29.31
C GLU A 273 26.95 5.71 29.22
N TRP A 274 27.36 5.35 28.01
CA TRP A 274 28.49 4.44 27.78
C TRP A 274 29.19 4.75 26.47
N LEU A 275 30.36 4.13 26.28
CA LEU A 275 31.07 4.12 25.01
C LEU A 275 30.89 2.77 24.33
N VAL A 276 30.73 2.79 23.01
CA VAL A 276 30.93 1.63 22.15
C VAL A 276 32.27 1.83 21.45
N THR A 277 33.17 0.87 21.59
CA THR A 277 34.51 0.91 20.99
C THR A 277 34.68 -0.17 19.92
N LEU A 278 35.85 -0.18 19.26
CA LEU A 278 36.21 -1.23 18.30
C LEU A 278 36.21 -2.64 18.92
N ASP A 279 36.46 -2.76 20.23
CA ASP A 279 36.45 -4.04 20.93
C ASP A 279 35.04 -4.64 21.06
N ASP A 280 34.01 -3.78 21.04
CA ASP A 280 32.60 -4.18 21.10
C ASP A 280 32.06 -4.51 19.70
N SER A 281 32.31 -3.61 18.75
CA SER A 281 31.90 -3.76 17.35
C SER A 281 32.69 -2.82 16.44
N GLU A 282 33.04 -3.27 15.24
CA GLU A 282 33.60 -2.39 14.20
C GLU A 282 32.56 -1.41 13.67
N ILE A 283 31.29 -1.81 13.68
CA ILE A 283 30.17 -1.07 13.08
C ILE A 283 29.01 -1.07 14.07
N HIS A 284 28.59 0.11 14.53
CA HIS A 284 27.46 0.26 15.45
C HIS A 284 26.33 1.03 14.79
N ILE A 285 25.17 0.39 14.63
CA ILE A 285 23.93 1.07 14.24
C ILE A 285 23.15 1.36 15.53
N PRO A 286 23.00 2.64 15.93
CA PRO A 286 22.30 3.01 17.16
C PRO A 286 20.87 2.50 17.15
N ASP A 287 20.48 1.79 18.21
CA ASP A 287 19.12 1.28 18.36
C ASP A 287 18.11 2.41 18.69
N VAL A 288 16.81 2.10 18.62
CA VAL A 288 15.72 3.06 18.86
C VAL A 288 15.84 3.75 20.22
N TYR A 289 16.25 2.99 21.24
CA TYR A 289 16.39 3.45 22.62
C TYR A 289 17.77 4.03 22.94
N GLU A 290 18.68 4.06 21.96
CA GLU A 290 19.97 4.69 22.05
C GLU A 290 19.89 6.11 21.48
N GLU A 291 20.54 7.04 22.19
CA GLU A 291 20.75 8.41 21.74
C GLU A 291 22.24 8.62 21.56
N VAL A 292 22.65 9.02 20.35
CA VAL A 292 24.03 9.35 20.05
C VAL A 292 24.32 10.75 20.59
N LEU A 293 25.23 10.85 21.57
CA LEU A 293 25.68 12.13 22.11
C LEU A 293 26.87 12.69 21.32
N GLY A 294 27.71 11.81 20.76
CA GLY A 294 28.82 12.22 19.92
C GLY A 294 29.83 11.10 19.70
N GLU A 295 30.90 11.44 18.99
CA GLU A 295 32.07 10.59 18.80
C GLU A 295 33.16 11.04 19.76
N VAL A 296 33.87 10.09 20.37
CA VAL A 296 34.96 10.36 21.31
C VAL A 296 36.27 9.92 20.66
N GLU A 297 37.19 10.88 20.50
CA GLU A 297 38.53 10.60 20.01
C GLU A 297 39.40 10.00 21.12
N ILE A 298 40.32 9.13 20.73
CA ILE A 298 41.27 8.53 21.68
C ILE A 298 42.20 9.60 22.25
N THR A 299 42.40 9.54 23.55
CA THR A 299 43.43 10.31 24.24
C THR A 299 44.72 9.51 24.25
N THR A 300 45.79 10.04 23.65
CA THR A 300 47.10 9.38 23.60
C THR A 300 48.14 10.21 24.37
N LEU A 301 48.83 9.56 25.30
CA LEU A 301 49.97 10.09 26.05
C LEU A 301 51.26 9.48 25.50
N ASN A 302 52.29 10.31 25.32
CA ASN A 302 53.64 9.84 25.03
C ASN A 302 54.38 9.39 26.31
N ASP A 303 55.62 8.92 26.17
CA ASP A 303 56.47 8.42 27.25
C ASP A 303 56.84 9.46 28.33
N ARG A 304 56.66 10.75 28.04
CA ARG A 304 56.95 11.88 28.93
C ARG A 304 55.72 12.69 29.29
N GLN A 305 54.53 12.18 28.98
CA GLN A 305 53.28 12.86 29.25
C GLN A 305 52.50 12.14 30.34
N TRP A 306 51.79 12.96 31.11
CA TRP A 306 50.82 12.50 32.07
C TRP A 306 49.61 13.44 32.08
N CYS A 307 48.48 12.94 32.55
CA CYS A 307 47.28 13.72 32.75
C CYS A 307 46.56 13.29 34.03
N VAL A 308 45.77 14.20 34.60
CA VAL A 308 44.86 13.86 35.70
C VAL A 308 43.45 13.73 35.15
N VAL A 309 42.87 12.56 35.33
CA VAL A 309 41.47 12.28 35.02
C VAL A 309 40.64 12.53 36.27
N LEU A 310 39.65 13.41 36.16
CA LEU A 310 38.65 13.67 37.19
C LEU A 310 37.50 12.68 37.05
N ASN A 311 36.96 12.23 38.18
CA ASN A 311 35.84 11.29 38.27
C ASN A 311 36.05 9.97 37.51
N PRO A 312 37.20 9.28 37.71
CA PRO A 312 37.51 8.05 36.98
C PRO A 312 36.40 7.00 37.17
N ILE A 313 36.18 6.21 36.12
CA ILE A 313 35.22 5.11 36.15
C ILE A 313 35.76 3.94 36.99
N ASP A 314 34.93 3.32 37.82
CA ASP A 314 35.25 2.09 38.55
C ASP A 314 35.05 0.81 37.71
N GLU A 315 35.41 -0.35 38.26
CA GLU A 315 35.23 -1.67 37.60
C GLU A 315 33.75 -1.99 37.28
N LEU A 316 32.80 -1.29 37.90
CA LEU A 316 31.36 -1.43 37.68
C LEU A 316 30.83 -0.43 36.63
N GLY A 317 31.71 0.35 36.00
CA GLY A 317 31.34 1.32 34.97
C GLY A 317 30.76 2.63 35.52
N LYS A 318 30.95 2.93 36.82
CA LYS A 318 30.39 4.13 37.47
C LYS A 318 31.45 5.19 37.77
N PRO A 319 31.12 6.49 37.57
CA PRO A 319 32.04 7.58 37.87
C PRO A 319 32.25 7.76 39.38
N GLN A 320 33.51 7.80 39.78
CA GLN A 320 33.91 8.04 41.17
C GLN A 320 34.02 9.54 41.47
N LEU A 321 32.88 10.17 41.76
CA LEU A 321 32.78 11.63 41.94
C LEU A 321 33.80 12.18 42.96
N GLY A 322 34.55 13.20 42.54
CA GLY A 322 35.55 13.88 43.36
C GLY A 322 36.90 13.16 43.48
N ARG A 323 37.05 11.99 42.87
CA ARG A 323 38.36 11.30 42.76
C ARG A 323 39.18 11.84 41.59
N ARG A 324 40.49 11.69 41.73
CA ARG A 324 41.51 12.06 40.74
C ARG A 324 42.37 10.84 40.49
N GLU A 325 42.60 10.52 39.22
CA GLU A 325 43.48 9.43 38.79
C GLU A 325 44.57 10.01 37.88
N VAL A 326 45.83 9.66 38.16
CA VAL A 326 46.95 10.05 37.29
C VAL A 326 47.19 8.93 36.30
N ARG A 327 47.09 9.23 35.00
CA ARG A 327 47.49 8.35 33.90
C ARG A 327 48.78 8.90 33.31
N GLN A 328 49.81 8.07 33.20
CA GLN A 328 51.15 8.48 32.78
C GLN A 328 51.83 7.44 31.88
N GLY A 329 52.80 7.92 31.10
CA GLY A 329 53.59 7.09 30.18
C GLY A 329 52.84 6.75 28.89
N LEU A 330 53.45 5.91 28.05
CA LEU A 330 52.90 5.52 26.74
C LEU A 330 51.57 4.78 26.93
N ASN A 331 50.46 5.51 26.77
CA ASN A 331 49.12 5.00 27.04
C ASN A 331 48.11 5.65 26.09
N SER A 332 47.12 4.89 25.63
CA SER A 332 46.02 5.38 24.79
C SER A 332 44.70 4.87 25.33
N PHE A 333 43.76 5.78 25.61
CA PHE A 333 42.47 5.46 26.23
C PHE A 333 41.39 6.45 25.78
N PHE A 334 40.14 6.04 25.86
CA PHE A 334 39.00 6.95 25.68
C PHE A 334 38.59 7.54 27.04
N LEU A 335 38.17 8.80 27.05
CA LEU A 335 37.54 9.38 28.24
C LEU A 335 36.11 8.88 28.33
N HIS A 336 35.79 8.19 29.41
CA HIS A 336 34.44 7.68 29.63
C HIS A 336 33.46 8.79 30.00
N PRO A 337 32.13 8.56 29.88
CA PRO A 337 31.12 9.52 30.27
C PRO A 337 31.30 9.97 31.72
N GLY A 338 31.48 11.28 31.92
CA GLY A 338 31.73 11.89 33.23
C GLY A 338 33.22 12.08 33.59
N GLU A 339 34.14 11.46 32.85
CA GLU A 339 35.58 11.71 32.96
C GLU A 339 35.96 13.03 32.26
N VAL A 340 36.83 13.82 32.90
CA VAL A 340 37.34 15.07 32.34
C VAL A 340 38.83 15.20 32.66
N LEU A 341 39.63 15.68 31.71
CA LEU A 341 41.04 15.99 31.95
C LEU A 341 41.17 17.31 32.71
N GLU A 342 41.89 17.28 33.83
CA GLU A 342 42.21 18.47 34.60
C GLU A 342 43.43 19.17 33.97
N GLY A 343 43.19 20.29 33.28
CA GLY A 343 44.27 21.11 32.71
C GLY A 343 44.93 20.54 31.44
N GLY A 344 44.39 19.47 30.85
CA GLY A 344 44.91 18.85 29.62
C GLY A 344 46.09 17.92 29.88
N TYR A 345 47.07 17.94 28.97
CA TYR A 345 48.28 17.11 29.06
C TYR A 345 49.44 17.93 29.64
N THR A 346 50.16 17.35 30.59
CA THR A 346 51.41 17.93 31.12
C THR A 346 52.58 17.07 30.67
N SER A 347 53.65 17.73 30.21
CA SER A 347 54.90 17.07 29.86
C SER A 347 55.89 17.22 31.01
N ASP A 348 56.56 16.13 31.37
CA ASP A 348 57.70 16.11 32.30
C ASP A 348 59.01 16.58 31.66
#